data_AF-A0A9W5Z2I5-F1
#
_entry.id   AF-A0A9W5Z2I5-F1
#
_cell.length_a   1.000
_cell.length_b   1.000
_cell.length_c   1.000
_cell.angle_alpha   90.00
_cell.angle_beta   90.00
_cell.angle_gamma   90.00
#
_symmetry.space_group_name_H-M   'P 1'
#
loop_
_entity.id
_entity.type
_entity.pdbx_description
1 polymer ?
#
loop_
_entity_poly.entity_id
_entity_poly.type
_entity_poly.pdbx_seq_one_letter_code
_entity_poly.pdbx_strand_id
1 'polypeptide(L)'
;MAGYEVLQALADLGETLGVKYRLRTPVETVLLSHDQRTAKGVRLNSGEEIFADVVVLNTDLVYAYNNLLPKSVYGKGLQRRRTSCSSISFFWAFDTTFPALKTHNIFLAEKYRESFDSIFNDYTVPDDPSFYVNVPSRVDPRAAPPGKDA
;
A
#
# COMPACT_ATOMS: atom_id res chain seq x y z
N MET A 1 -14.31 -10.23 -1.62
CA MET A 1 -13.71 -8.88 -1.80
C MET A 1 -13.11 -8.81 -3.20
N ALA A 2 -13.77 -8.11 -4.13
CA ALA A 2 -13.34 -8.08 -5.55
C ALA A 2 -11.86 -7.68 -5.76
N GLY A 3 -11.31 -6.80 -4.91
CA GLY A 3 -9.88 -6.42 -4.99
C GLY A 3 -8.90 -7.55 -4.63
N TYR A 4 -9.28 -8.46 -3.73
CA TYR A 4 -8.45 -9.60 -3.36
C TYR A 4 -8.40 -10.65 -4.48
N GLU A 5 -9.53 -10.90 -5.15
CA GLU A 5 -9.61 -11.92 -6.20
C GLU A 5 -8.73 -11.58 -7.41
N VAL A 6 -8.60 -10.29 -7.76
CA VAL A 6 -7.67 -9.85 -8.82
C VAL A 6 -6.22 -10.17 -8.44
N LEU A 7 -5.83 -9.87 -7.20
CA LEU A 7 -4.47 -10.15 -6.73
C LEU A 7 -4.19 -11.66 -6.67
N GLN A 8 -5.17 -12.44 -6.21
CA GLN A 8 -5.06 -13.90 -6.17
C GLN A 8 -4.91 -14.48 -7.58
N ALA A 9 -5.74 -14.04 -8.53
CA ALA A 9 -5.65 -14.50 -9.91
C ALA A 9 -4.28 -14.20 -10.56
N LEU A 10 -3.71 -13.03 -10.27
CA LEU A 10 -2.35 -12.68 -10.75
C LEU A 10 -1.27 -13.54 -10.08
N ALA A 11 -1.39 -13.83 -8.79
CA ALA A 11 -0.46 -14.71 -8.08
C ALA A 11 -0.52 -16.14 -8.63
N ASP A 12 -1.72 -16.70 -8.79
CA ASP A 12 -1.95 -18.05 -9.33
C ASP A 12 -1.41 -18.20 -10.76
N LEU A 13 -1.61 -17.17 -11.59
CA LEU A 13 -1.04 -17.11 -12.93
C LEU A 13 0.49 -17.09 -12.88
N GLY A 14 1.07 -16.31 -11.98
CA GLY A 14 2.51 -16.28 -11.74
C GLY A 14 3.07 -17.66 -11.38
N GLU A 15 2.42 -18.36 -10.44
CA GLU A 15 2.83 -19.72 -10.04
C GLU A 15 2.76 -20.70 -11.21
N THR A 16 1.69 -20.61 -12.02
CA THR A 16 1.52 -21.44 -13.23
C THR A 16 2.64 -21.20 -14.26
N LEU A 17 3.16 -19.96 -14.31
CA LEU A 17 4.29 -19.58 -15.16
C LEU A 17 5.66 -19.83 -14.51
N GLY A 18 5.70 -20.45 -13.33
CA GLY A 18 6.93 -20.83 -12.63
C GLY A 18 7.52 -19.75 -11.71
N VAL A 19 6.78 -18.66 -11.43
CA VAL A 19 7.18 -17.66 -10.44
C VAL A 19 7.21 -18.30 -9.05
N LYS A 20 8.27 -18.01 -8.28
CA LYS A 20 8.41 -18.48 -6.90
C LYS A 20 8.17 -17.32 -5.93
N TYR A 21 7.16 -17.44 -5.09
CA TYR A 21 6.85 -16.46 -4.05
C TYR A 21 7.47 -16.89 -2.71
N ARG A 22 8.37 -16.05 -2.16
CA ARG A 22 8.96 -16.24 -0.83
C ARG A 22 8.35 -15.24 0.15
N LEU A 23 7.26 -15.63 0.81
CA LEU A 23 6.59 -14.80 1.80
C LEU A 23 7.35 -14.78 3.13
N ARG A 24 7.10 -13.74 3.95
CA ARG A 24 7.75 -13.56 5.28
C ARG A 24 9.29 -13.64 5.22
N THR A 25 9.85 -13.25 4.08
CA THR A 25 11.27 -13.36 3.78
C THR A 25 11.81 -11.95 3.46
N PRO A 26 11.99 -11.10 4.49
CA PRO A 26 12.41 -9.72 4.28
C PRO A 26 13.81 -9.66 3.65
N VAL A 27 13.95 -8.81 2.64
CA VAL A 27 15.24 -8.47 2.02
C VAL A 27 15.96 -7.46 2.91
N GLU A 28 17.19 -7.77 3.27
CA GLU A 28 18.06 -6.90 4.06
C GLU A 28 18.72 -5.85 3.16
N THR A 29 19.31 -6.29 2.04
CA THR A 29 20.06 -5.40 1.14
C THR A 29 20.16 -5.96 -0.28
N VAL A 30 20.38 -5.08 -1.25
CA VAL A 30 20.74 -5.44 -2.62
C VAL A 30 22.24 -5.70 -2.70
N LEU A 31 22.62 -6.84 -3.27
CA LEU A 31 24.01 -7.18 -3.55
C LEU A 31 24.45 -6.43 -4.81
N LEU A 32 25.60 -5.75 -4.74
CA LEU A 32 26.15 -4.97 -5.84
C LEU A 32 27.51 -5.51 -6.30
N SER A 33 27.89 -5.21 -7.53
CA SER A 33 29.25 -5.37 -8.04
C SER A 33 30.26 -4.56 -7.23
N HIS A 34 31.55 -4.89 -7.36
CA HIS A 34 32.63 -4.21 -6.64
C HIS A 34 32.66 -2.69 -6.93
N ASP A 35 32.35 -2.29 -8.16
CA ASP A 35 32.23 -0.88 -8.57
C ASP A 35 30.88 -0.24 -8.20
N GLN A 36 29.98 -1.01 -7.57
CA GLN A 36 28.63 -0.62 -7.13
C GLN A 36 27.68 -0.16 -8.25
N ARG A 37 27.98 -0.47 -9.51
CA ARG A 37 27.17 -0.03 -10.66
C ARG A 37 26.13 -1.06 -11.11
N THR A 38 26.27 -2.31 -10.70
CA THR A 38 25.43 -3.42 -11.17
C THR A 38 24.87 -4.21 -9.99
N ALA A 39 23.56 -4.45 -9.97
CA ALA A 39 22.95 -5.36 -9.01
C ALA A 39 23.26 -6.82 -9.39
N LYS A 40 23.52 -7.66 -8.38
CA LYS A 40 23.85 -9.07 -8.55
C LYS A 40 22.86 -10.01 -7.86
N GLY A 41 21.92 -9.46 -7.10
CA GLY A 41 21.03 -10.23 -6.26
C GLY A 41 20.62 -9.47 -5.00
N VAL A 42 20.14 -10.21 -4.01
CA VAL A 42 19.72 -9.69 -2.70
C VAL A 42 20.24 -10.58 -1.58
N ARG A 43 20.47 -9.99 -0.42
CA ARG A 43 20.66 -10.71 0.84
C ARG A 43 19.39 -10.57 1.68
N LEU A 44 18.95 -11.68 2.23
CA LEU A 44 17.80 -11.74 3.14
C LEU A 44 18.24 -11.50 4.58
N ASN A 45 17.31 -11.10 5.46
CA ASN A 45 17.63 -10.93 6.89
C ASN A 45 18.13 -12.22 7.58
N SER A 46 17.89 -13.39 6.97
CA SER A 46 18.44 -14.67 7.43
C SER A 46 19.94 -14.83 7.15
N GLY A 47 20.53 -13.93 6.35
CA GLY A 47 21.90 -14.04 5.81
C GLY A 47 21.99 -14.81 4.49
N GLU A 48 20.89 -15.42 4.01
CA GLU A 48 20.87 -16.09 2.71
C GLU A 48 21.05 -15.08 1.56
N GLU A 49 21.91 -15.43 0.60
CA GLU A 49 22.13 -14.64 -0.61
C GLU A 49 21.46 -15.30 -1.81
N ILE A 50 20.69 -14.51 -2.57
CA ILE A 50 20.00 -14.93 -3.78
C ILE A 50 20.56 -14.12 -4.94
N PHE A 51 21.27 -14.79 -5.85
CA PHE A 51 21.83 -14.16 -7.04
C PHE A 51 20.78 -14.08 -8.17
N ALA A 52 20.80 -12.98 -8.93
CA ALA A 52 19.92 -12.75 -10.06
C ALA A 52 20.56 -11.79 -11.06
N ASP A 53 20.26 -11.96 -12.34
CA ASP A 53 20.73 -11.06 -13.41
C ASP A 53 20.04 -9.69 -13.34
N VAL A 54 18.80 -9.66 -12.84
CA VAL A 54 17.99 -8.44 -12.69
C VAL A 54 17.33 -8.43 -11.32
N VAL A 55 17.40 -7.27 -10.65
CA VAL A 55 16.70 -7.01 -9.39
C VAL A 55 15.70 -5.89 -9.61
N VAL A 56 14.41 -6.18 -9.45
CA VAL A 56 13.33 -5.20 -9.51
C VAL A 56 12.82 -4.95 -8.09
N LEU A 57 12.90 -3.70 -7.63
CA LEU A 57 12.42 -3.30 -6.31
C LEU A 57 11.01 -2.69 -6.44
N ASN A 58 10.01 -3.39 -5.90
CA ASN A 58 8.64 -2.87 -5.77
C ASN A 58 8.36 -2.29 -4.37
N THR A 59 9.40 -1.96 -3.61
CA THR A 59 9.28 -1.28 -2.32
C THR A 59 9.21 0.23 -2.52
N ASP A 60 8.77 0.97 -1.49
CA ASP A 60 8.85 2.43 -1.48
C ASP A 60 10.25 2.94 -1.87
N LEU A 61 10.30 3.96 -2.73
CA LEU A 61 11.54 4.48 -3.30
C LEU A 61 12.47 5.05 -2.22
N VAL A 62 11.92 5.81 -1.27
CA VAL A 62 12.69 6.41 -0.18
C VAL A 62 13.26 5.30 0.70
N TYR A 63 12.47 4.27 0.97
CA TYR A 63 12.91 3.09 1.71
C TYR A 63 14.04 2.35 0.99
N ALA A 64 13.88 2.04 -0.30
CA ALA A 64 14.88 1.33 -1.11
C ALA A 64 16.25 2.01 -1.04
N TYR A 65 16.30 3.32 -1.33
CA TYR A 65 17.55 4.07 -1.40
C TYR A 65 18.24 4.30 -0.06
N ASN A 66 17.50 4.25 1.05
CA ASN A 66 18.05 4.52 2.38
C ASN A 66 18.32 3.27 3.21
N ASN A 67 17.72 2.12 2.87
CA ASN A 67 17.85 0.88 3.64
C ASN A 67 18.38 -0.29 2.83
N LEU A 68 18.00 -0.43 1.56
CA LEU A 68 18.39 -1.59 0.74
C LEU A 68 19.65 -1.34 -0.09
N LEU A 69 20.00 -0.09 -0.35
CA LEU A 69 21.14 0.33 -1.18
C LEU A 69 22.17 1.12 -0.36
N PRO A 70 23.43 1.23 -0.85
CA PRO A 70 24.42 2.10 -0.23
C PRO A 70 23.94 3.54 -0.10
N LYS A 71 24.29 4.16 1.04
CA LYS A 71 23.92 5.55 1.32
C LYS A 71 24.44 6.47 0.21
N SER A 72 23.53 7.27 -0.34
CA SER A 72 23.83 8.20 -1.42
C SER A 72 23.28 9.60 -1.14
N VAL A 73 23.86 10.62 -1.77
CA VAL A 73 23.34 11.99 -1.72
C VAL A 73 21.91 12.03 -2.27
N TYR A 74 21.64 11.26 -3.33
CA TYR A 74 20.31 11.11 -3.89
C TYR A 74 19.31 10.55 -2.88
N GLY A 75 19.65 9.44 -2.21
CA GLY A 75 18.81 8.82 -1.19
C GLY A 75 18.46 9.77 -0.03
N LYS A 76 19.45 10.55 0.44
CA LYS A 76 19.22 11.61 1.45
C LYS A 76 18.30 12.71 0.93
N GLY A 77 18.42 13.10 -0.34
CA GLY A 77 17.57 14.11 -0.95
C GLY A 77 16.11 13.69 -1.07
N LEU A 78 15.83 12.39 -1.24
CA LEU A 78 14.47 11.86 -1.33
C LEU A 78 13.64 12.08 -0.05
N GLN A 79 14.27 12.06 1.12
CA GLN A 79 13.58 12.26 2.41
C GLN A 79 12.96 13.65 2.57
N ARG A 80 13.39 14.62 1.76
CA ARG A 80 12.88 16.00 1.80
C ARG A 80 11.72 16.24 0.84
N ARG A 81 11.33 15.24 0.05
CA ARG A 81 10.22 15.40 -0.90
C ARG A 81 8.88 15.39 -0.16
N ARG A 82 7.94 16.21 -0.63
CA ARG A 82 6.57 16.19 -0.12
C ARG A 82 5.97 14.81 -0.37
N THR A 83 5.41 14.21 0.67
CA THR A 83 4.68 12.94 0.59
C THR A 83 3.19 13.23 0.40
N SER A 84 2.43 12.23 -0.04
CA SER A 84 0.98 12.30 0.02
C SER A 84 0.50 12.35 1.48
N CYS A 85 -0.74 12.78 1.69
CA CYS A 85 -1.40 12.58 2.96
C CYS A 85 -1.59 11.08 3.23
N SER A 86 -1.67 10.73 4.51
CA SER A 86 -2.12 9.40 4.92
C SER A 86 -3.66 9.37 4.97
N SER A 87 -4.23 8.25 5.39
CA SER A 87 -5.65 8.11 5.68
C SER A 87 -5.86 7.47 7.05
N ILE A 88 -6.94 7.85 7.72
CA ILE A 88 -7.48 7.10 8.86
C ILE A 88 -8.65 6.29 8.30
N SER A 89 -8.57 4.97 8.44
CA SER A 89 -9.59 4.05 7.94
C SER A 89 -10.23 3.29 9.10
N PHE A 90 -11.55 3.24 9.11
CA PHE A 90 -12.33 2.42 10.04
C PHE A 90 -12.98 1.28 9.27
N PHE A 91 -12.87 0.07 9.82
CA PHE A 91 -13.55 -1.12 9.30
C PHE A 91 -14.65 -1.48 10.28
N TRP A 92 -15.90 -1.19 9.90
CA TRP A 92 -17.06 -1.40 10.75
C TRP A 92 -18.00 -2.41 10.13
N ALA A 93 -18.67 -3.18 10.97
CA ALA A 93 -19.76 -4.05 10.59
C ALA A 93 -21.00 -3.64 11.36
N PHE A 94 -22.14 -3.64 10.69
CA PHE A 94 -23.43 -3.28 11.23
C PHE A 94 -24.36 -4.49 11.19
N ASP A 95 -25.22 -4.63 12.19
CA ASP A 95 -26.22 -5.70 12.28
C ASP A 95 -27.45 -5.47 11.40
N THR A 96 -27.43 -4.39 10.61
CA THR A 96 -28.48 -3.96 9.70
C THR A 96 -27.89 -3.52 8.36
N THR A 97 -28.76 -3.28 7.39
CA THR A 97 -28.40 -2.67 6.10
C THR A 97 -28.88 -1.23 6.03
N PHE A 98 -28.13 -0.37 5.35
CA PHE A 98 -28.51 1.01 5.05
C PHE A 98 -28.82 1.17 3.55
N PRO A 99 -30.10 1.12 3.12
CA PRO A 99 -30.48 1.15 1.71
C PRO A 99 -30.07 2.44 0.98
N ALA A 100 -29.89 3.54 1.72
CA ALA A 100 -29.44 4.82 1.19
C ALA A 100 -27.98 4.79 0.74
N LEU A 101 -27.14 3.93 1.33
CA LEU A 101 -25.73 3.81 0.97
C LEU A 101 -25.56 2.95 -0.29
N LYS A 102 -24.78 3.49 -1.23
CA LYS A 102 -24.30 2.81 -2.43
C LYS A 102 -22.95 2.14 -2.15
N THR A 103 -22.34 1.51 -3.16
CA THR A 103 -21.01 0.90 -3.01
C THR A 103 -19.96 1.94 -2.61
N HIS A 104 -19.99 3.11 -3.25
CA HIS A 104 -19.05 4.21 -3.01
C HIS A 104 -19.83 5.46 -2.60
N ASN A 105 -19.51 6.02 -1.45
CA ASN A 105 -20.20 7.20 -0.91
C ASN A 105 -19.15 8.21 -0.45
N ILE A 106 -19.27 9.46 -0.88
CA ILE A 106 -18.44 10.56 -0.42
C ILE A 106 -19.33 11.52 0.35
N PHE A 107 -18.94 11.82 1.57
CA PHE A 107 -19.57 12.83 2.43
C PHE A 107 -18.62 14.02 2.49
N LEU A 108 -19.08 15.16 1.97
CA LEU A 108 -18.29 16.38 1.95
C LEU A 108 -18.60 17.20 3.19
N ALA A 109 -17.54 17.66 3.85
CA ALA A 109 -17.61 18.64 4.92
C ALA A 109 -18.28 19.93 4.43
N GLU A 110 -19.02 20.61 5.30
CA GLU A 110 -19.63 21.91 4.96
C GLU A 110 -18.54 22.92 4.58
N LYS A 111 -17.42 22.85 5.30
CA LYS A 111 -16.22 23.64 5.05
C LYS A 111 -15.10 22.84 4.39
N TYR A 112 -15.41 22.24 3.24
CA TYR A 112 -14.48 21.40 2.49
C TYR A 112 -13.07 22.00 2.30
N ARG A 113 -12.96 23.30 2.00
CA ARG A 113 -11.64 23.92 1.79
C ARG A 113 -10.80 23.96 3.08
N GLU A 114 -11.40 24.38 4.19
CA GLU A 114 -10.72 24.40 5.50
C GLU A 114 -10.28 22.98 5.89
N SER A 115 -11.13 21.98 5.64
CA SER A 115 -10.82 20.56 5.85
C SER A 115 -9.58 20.11 5.09
N PHE A 116 -9.42 20.52 3.82
CA PHE A 116 -8.24 20.18 3.03
C PHE A 116 -7.00 20.96 3.46
N ASP A 117 -7.16 22.24 3.79
CA ASP A 117 -6.05 23.06 4.25
C ASP A 117 -5.46 22.51 5.56
N SER A 118 -6.30 22.04 6.49
CA SER A 118 -5.85 21.36 7.71
C SER A 118 -4.99 20.12 7.41
N ILE A 119 -5.35 19.31 6.41
CA ILE A 119 -4.61 18.09 6.05
C ILE A 119 -3.29 18.42 5.33
N PHE A 120 -3.33 19.32 4.33
CA PHE A 120 -2.23 19.51 3.38
C PHE A 120 -1.27 20.65 3.74
N ASN A 121 -1.72 21.62 4.56
CA ASN A 121 -0.93 22.78 4.96
C ASN A 121 -0.60 22.75 6.45
N ASP A 122 -1.59 22.47 7.30
CA ASP A 122 -1.41 22.53 8.76
C ASP A 122 -0.95 21.18 9.36
N TYR A 123 -1.12 20.10 8.60
CA TYR A 123 -0.80 18.72 8.99
C TYR A 123 -1.56 18.26 10.25
N THR A 124 -2.83 18.66 10.36
CA THR A 124 -3.74 18.32 11.46
C THR A 124 -4.97 17.54 10.96
N VAL A 125 -5.73 16.98 11.91
CA VAL A 125 -7.02 16.35 11.61
C VAL A 125 -8.10 17.45 11.59
N PRO A 126 -8.92 17.55 10.53
CA PRO A 126 -10.02 18.53 10.48
C PRO A 126 -11.08 18.26 11.56
N ASP A 127 -11.66 19.34 12.10
CA ASP A 127 -12.82 19.24 13.02
C ASP A 127 -14.08 18.71 12.31
N ASP A 128 -14.24 19.05 11.03
CA ASP A 128 -15.29 18.53 10.12
C ASP A 128 -14.62 17.87 8.89
N PRO A 129 -14.32 16.56 8.95
CA PRO A 129 -13.62 15.88 7.87
C PRO A 129 -14.59 15.49 6.75
N SER A 130 -14.17 15.72 5.50
CA SER A 130 -14.78 14.99 4.38
C SER A 130 -14.33 13.53 4.46
N PHE A 131 -15.26 12.59 4.34
CA PHE A 131 -14.95 11.17 4.49
C PHE A 131 -15.62 10.31 3.42
N TYR A 132 -15.07 9.13 3.26
CA TYR A 132 -15.51 8.15 2.27
C TYR A 132 -15.98 6.88 2.97
N VAL A 133 -17.11 6.35 2.52
CA VAL A 133 -17.66 5.07 2.97
C VAL A 133 -17.77 4.13 1.77
N ASN A 134 -17.09 3.00 1.86
CA ASN A 134 -17.25 1.87 0.96
C ASN A 134 -18.20 0.85 1.59
N VAL A 135 -19.20 0.38 0.85
CA VAL A 135 -20.08 -0.73 1.28
C VAL A 135 -19.90 -1.89 0.30
N PRO A 136 -18.84 -2.70 0.45
CA PRO A 136 -18.51 -3.79 -0.49
C PRO A 136 -19.62 -4.84 -0.63
N SER A 137 -20.48 -5.03 0.38
CA SER A 137 -21.61 -5.96 0.34
C SER A 137 -22.60 -5.67 -0.79
N ARG A 138 -22.60 -4.44 -1.34
CA ARG A 138 -23.42 -4.04 -2.50
C ARG A 138 -22.99 -4.71 -3.80
N VAL A 139 -21.73 -5.12 -3.92
CA VAL A 139 -21.18 -5.79 -5.11
C VAL A 139 -20.90 -7.26 -4.83
N ASP A 140 -20.38 -7.57 -3.64
CA ASP A 140 -20.04 -8.92 -3.23
C ASP A 140 -20.80 -9.28 -1.94
N PRO A 141 -21.91 -10.05 -2.01
CA PRO A 141 -22.69 -10.45 -0.85
C PRO A 141 -21.90 -11.23 0.20
N ARG A 142 -20.71 -11.75 -0.12
CA ARG A 142 -19.83 -12.43 0.84
C ARG A 142 -19.08 -11.45 1.75
N ALA A 143 -19.10 -10.15 1.43
CA ALA A 143 -18.39 -9.13 2.21
C ALA A 143 -19.07 -8.81 3.56
N ALA A 144 -20.34 -9.18 3.74
CA ALA A 144 -21.06 -9.08 5.01
C ALA A 144 -22.02 -10.27 5.17
N PRO A 145 -22.41 -10.66 6.40
CA PRO A 145 -23.46 -11.66 6.59
C PRO A 145 -24.81 -11.21 5.98
N PRO A 146 -25.74 -12.14 5.69
CA PRO A 146 -27.07 -11.78 5.20
C PRO A 146 -27.79 -10.79 6.12
N GLY A 147 -28.38 -9.74 5.54
CA GLY A 147 -29.10 -8.70 6.28
C GLY A 147 -28.21 -7.68 7.01
N LYS A 148 -26.90 -7.67 6.73
CA LYS A 148 -25.90 -6.80 7.38
C LYS A 148 -25.07 -6.03 6.37
N ASP A 149 -24.50 -4.90 6.79
CA ASP A 149 -23.51 -4.14 6.03
C ASP A 149 -22.14 -4.16 6.72
N ALA A 150 -21.09 -4.10 5.91
CA ALA A 150 -19.69 -3.95 6.31
C ALA A 150 -18.96 -3.16 5.20
#